data_AF-A0A2Z6MHI9-F1
#
_entry.id   AF-A0A2Z6MHI9-F1
#
_cell.length_a   1.000
_cell.length_b   1.000
_cell.length_c   1.000
_cell.angle_alpha   90.00
_cell.angle_beta   90.00
_cell.angle_gamma   90.00
#
_symmetry.space_group_name_H-M   'P 1'
#
loop_
_entity.id
_entity.type
_entity.pdbx_description
1 polymer ?
#
loop_
_entity_poly.entity_id
_entity_poly.type
_entity_poly.pdbx_seq_one_letter_code
_entity_poly.pdbx_strand_id
1 'polypeptide(L)'
;MTGIQLISTTTIRATKHDEKISTHKNIDLTPWDLTLLKIETIQQGLLFHKPKTNQIQHLKQTLSTTLNFFPPLAGRLVITQHVEHNNASCSIICNNLGALFVHAIAENTTIADIIQPNYVPPIVRSLFPLNRVKNYEGTTQPVLAVQVTELIDGIFIGFAINHVVADGVMGIVTMKTEEVMEGGIGKVGMEMNKVISTQSHEKIMNQYESWLKTPFIIVPGMVSKMLLMVNSSPRFNVYGNDFGWGKPIAVRNGVGNKSNGKVTVFAGFEEGSIDVELCLPYDVLEALGNDKLFLDAMSV
;
A
#
# COMPACT_ATOMS: atom_id res chain seq x y z
N MET A 1 -16.52 19.26 -7.81
CA MET A 1 -17.34 18.33 -8.61
C MET A 1 -16.96 16.91 -8.23
N THR A 2 -17.92 16.13 -7.75
CA THR A 2 -17.78 14.69 -7.48
C THR A 2 -17.54 13.95 -8.79
N GLY A 3 -16.28 13.64 -9.09
CA GLY A 3 -15.84 13.10 -10.39
C GLY A 3 -15.98 11.59 -10.57
N ILE A 4 -16.54 10.87 -9.59
CA ILE A 4 -16.75 9.42 -9.65
C ILE A 4 -18.20 9.09 -9.32
N GLN A 5 -18.82 8.30 -10.19
CA GLN A 5 -20.12 7.70 -10.00
C GLN A 5 -19.96 6.21 -9.65
N LEU A 6 -20.58 5.80 -8.55
CA LEU A 6 -20.62 4.40 -8.13
C LEU A 6 -21.59 3.61 -9.01
N ILE A 7 -21.11 2.52 -9.62
CA ILE A 7 -21.95 1.58 -10.39
C ILE A 7 -22.45 0.46 -9.50
N SER A 8 -21.54 -0.21 -8.79
CA SER A 8 -21.92 -1.28 -7.86
C SER A 8 -20.92 -1.44 -6.72
N THR A 9 -21.42 -1.99 -5.62
CA THR A 9 -20.61 -2.48 -4.51
C THR A 9 -20.95 -3.95 -4.30
N THR A 10 -19.94 -4.81 -4.18
CA THR A 10 -20.11 -6.25 -4.02
C THR A 10 -19.13 -6.75 -2.96
N THR A 11 -19.58 -7.66 -2.11
CA THR A 11 -18.70 -8.40 -1.20
C THR A 11 -18.23 -9.68 -1.88
N ILE A 12 -16.92 -9.85 -2.03
CA ILE A 12 -16.31 -11.02 -2.67
C ILE A 12 -15.80 -11.96 -1.60
N ARG A 13 -16.35 -13.18 -1.55
CA ARG A 13 -15.96 -14.23 -0.62
C ARG A 13 -15.10 -15.27 -1.31
N ALA A 14 -14.31 -16.02 -0.54
CA ALA A 14 -13.58 -17.19 -1.00
C ALA A 14 -14.56 -18.32 -1.41
N THR A 15 -14.26 -19.05 -2.49
CA THR A 15 -15.18 -20.06 -3.08
C THR A 15 -15.33 -21.35 -2.27
N LYS A 16 -14.29 -21.77 -1.51
CA LYS A 16 -14.27 -23.06 -0.79
C LYS A 16 -14.43 -22.86 0.73
N HIS A 17 -15.57 -22.32 1.15
CA HIS A 17 -15.88 -22.26 2.58
C HIS A 17 -16.80 -23.43 2.96
N ASP A 18 -16.23 -24.54 3.40
CA ASP A 18 -17.01 -25.63 4.01
C ASP A 18 -17.52 -25.18 5.38
N GLU A 19 -18.75 -24.68 5.44
CA GLU A 19 -19.45 -24.29 6.67
C GLU A 19 -19.53 -25.44 7.69
N LYS A 20 -19.41 -26.70 7.24
CA LYS A 20 -19.50 -27.91 8.07
C LYS A 20 -18.20 -28.31 8.78
N ILE A 21 -17.05 -27.71 8.45
CA ILE A 21 -15.72 -28.04 9.04
C ILE A 21 -15.12 -26.85 9.81
N SER A 22 -15.77 -25.69 9.76
CA SER A 22 -15.17 -24.41 10.14
C SER A 22 -15.05 -24.19 11.67
N THR A 23 -13.98 -24.70 12.27
CA THR A 23 -13.30 -23.86 13.27
C THR A 23 -12.66 -22.72 12.49
N HIS A 24 -13.27 -21.53 12.53
CA HIS A 24 -12.65 -20.36 11.90
C HIS A 24 -11.23 -20.23 12.46
N LYS A 25 -10.22 -20.27 11.59
CA LYS A 25 -8.85 -20.06 12.03
C LYS A 25 -8.77 -18.64 12.61
N ASN A 26 -8.52 -18.57 13.91
CA ASN A 26 -8.21 -17.33 14.59
C ASN A 26 -6.69 -17.14 14.56
N ILE A 27 -6.24 -15.97 14.16
CA ILE A 27 -4.82 -15.63 14.08
C ILE A 27 -4.59 -14.44 15.01
N ASP A 28 -3.97 -14.69 16.15
CA ASP A 28 -3.65 -13.63 17.10
C ASP A 28 -2.61 -12.68 16.48
N LEU A 29 -2.86 -11.38 16.63
CA LEU A 29 -1.92 -10.37 16.19
C LEU A 29 -0.68 -10.42 17.06
N THR A 30 0.47 -10.44 16.40
CA THR A 30 1.76 -10.31 17.06
C THR A 30 1.92 -8.86 17.52
N PRO A 31 2.79 -8.58 18.51
CA PRO A 31 2.88 -7.21 18.98
C PRO A 31 3.42 -6.26 17.87
N TRP A 32 4.09 -6.78 16.83
CA TRP A 32 4.46 -6.03 15.62
C TRP A 32 3.22 -5.51 14.88
N ASP A 33 2.26 -6.39 14.63
CA ASP A 33 1.00 -6.04 13.96
C ASP A 33 0.23 -4.97 14.74
N LEU A 34 0.30 -5.00 16.08
CA LEU A 34 -0.35 -4.02 16.95
C LEU A 34 0.18 -2.59 16.72
N THR A 35 1.45 -2.43 16.32
CA THR A 35 2.02 -1.10 16.02
C THR A 35 1.35 -0.44 14.82
N LEU A 36 0.74 -1.24 13.95
CA LEU A 36 0.12 -0.79 12.71
C LEU A 36 -1.36 -0.42 12.88
N LEU A 37 -1.98 -0.73 14.03
CA LEU A 37 -3.41 -0.49 14.26
C LEU A 37 -3.85 0.97 14.06
N LYS A 38 -2.98 1.93 14.39
CA LYS A 38 -3.31 3.37 14.39
C LYS A 38 -3.02 4.09 13.08
N ILE A 39 -2.33 3.45 12.12
CA ILE A 39 -2.06 4.04 10.81
C ILE A 39 -3.16 3.68 9.81
N GLU A 40 -3.20 4.40 8.69
CA GLU A 40 -4.16 4.15 7.61
C GLU A 40 -3.82 2.85 6.83
N THR A 41 -4.81 2.32 6.11
CA THR A 41 -4.62 1.16 5.21
C THR A 41 -3.62 1.47 4.09
N ILE A 42 -2.84 0.47 3.68
CA ILE A 42 -1.95 0.55 2.52
C ILE A 42 -2.80 0.75 1.26
N GLN A 43 -2.44 1.70 0.41
CA GLN A 43 -3.15 1.96 -0.85
C GLN A 43 -2.19 2.06 -2.05
N GLN A 44 -2.36 1.17 -3.02
CA GLN A 44 -1.62 1.15 -4.28
C GLN A 44 -2.58 0.90 -5.44
N GLY A 45 -2.38 1.58 -6.56
CA GLY A 45 -3.27 1.49 -7.70
C GLY A 45 -2.53 1.37 -9.01
N LEU A 46 -3.16 0.68 -9.95
CA LEU A 46 -2.64 0.37 -11.27
C LEU A 46 -3.56 0.99 -12.33
N LEU A 47 -2.96 1.75 -13.25
CA LEU A 47 -3.67 2.35 -14.38
C LEU A 47 -3.41 1.52 -15.63
N PHE A 48 -4.46 1.27 -16.42
CA PHE A 48 -4.41 0.52 -17.67
C PHE A 48 -5.12 1.30 -18.78
N HIS A 49 -4.77 0.99 -20.02
CA HIS A 49 -5.60 1.35 -21.17
C HIS A 49 -6.97 0.69 -21.07
N LYS A 50 -7.97 1.30 -21.71
CA LYS A 50 -9.33 0.75 -21.75
C LYS A 50 -9.31 -0.65 -22.39
N PRO A 51 -9.79 -1.69 -21.69
CA PRO A 51 -9.80 -3.04 -22.25
C PRO A 51 -10.84 -3.14 -23.37
N LYS A 52 -10.57 -3.97 -24.38
CA LYS A 52 -11.49 -4.22 -25.51
C LYS A 52 -12.76 -4.95 -25.08
N THR A 53 -12.69 -5.70 -24.00
CA THR A 53 -13.78 -6.53 -23.48
C THR A 53 -13.95 -6.28 -21.98
N ASN A 54 -15.19 -6.36 -21.50
CA ASN A 54 -15.47 -6.21 -20.08
C ASN A 54 -15.00 -7.45 -19.31
N GLN A 55 -13.94 -7.31 -18.50
CA GLN A 55 -13.44 -8.40 -17.65
C GLN A 55 -13.76 -8.20 -16.16
N ILE A 56 -14.63 -7.26 -15.78
CA ILE A 56 -14.88 -6.95 -14.37
C ILE A 56 -15.45 -8.17 -13.64
N GLN A 57 -16.33 -8.93 -14.30
CA GLN A 57 -16.87 -10.17 -13.74
C GLN A 57 -15.79 -11.25 -13.61
N HIS A 58 -14.89 -11.37 -14.60
CA HIS A 58 -13.76 -12.28 -14.53
C HIS A 58 -12.85 -11.94 -13.35
N LEU A 59 -12.52 -10.65 -13.16
CA LEU A 59 -11.72 -10.17 -12.03
C LEU A 59 -12.38 -10.47 -10.67
N LYS A 60 -13.70 -10.31 -10.55
CA LYS A 60 -14.44 -10.71 -9.33
C LYS A 60 -14.30 -12.21 -9.04
N GLN A 61 -14.39 -13.05 -10.07
CA GLN A 61 -14.28 -14.50 -9.94
C GLN A 61 -12.85 -14.96 -9.60
N THR A 62 -11.84 -14.37 -10.22
CA THR A 62 -10.43 -14.68 -9.92
C THR A 62 -10.03 -14.17 -8.55
N LEU A 63 -10.53 -13.00 -8.11
CA LEU A 63 -10.37 -12.52 -6.73
C LEU A 63 -10.99 -13.51 -5.73
N SER A 64 -12.23 -13.95 -5.96
CA SER A 64 -12.90 -14.96 -5.14
C SER A 64 -12.08 -16.26 -5.03
N THR A 65 -11.48 -16.70 -6.14
CA THR A 65 -10.63 -17.90 -6.15
C THR A 65 -9.32 -17.66 -5.41
N THR A 66 -8.70 -16.49 -5.58
CA THR A 66 -7.44 -16.08 -4.94
C THR A 66 -7.58 -16.00 -3.42
N LEU A 67 -8.72 -15.52 -2.92
CA LEU A 67 -9.00 -15.42 -1.48
C LEU A 67 -8.97 -16.77 -0.75
N ASN A 68 -9.13 -17.91 -1.45
CA ASN A 68 -8.93 -19.22 -0.83
C ASN A 68 -7.49 -19.44 -0.35
N PHE A 69 -6.51 -18.88 -1.06
CA PHE A 69 -5.10 -19.00 -0.71
C PHE A 69 -4.68 -18.01 0.37
N PHE A 70 -5.48 -16.96 0.58
CA PHE A 70 -5.22 -15.91 1.57
C PHE A 70 -6.44 -15.68 2.49
N PRO A 71 -6.83 -16.68 3.31
CA PRO A 71 -8.00 -16.57 4.18
C PRO A 71 -8.07 -15.31 5.05
N PRO A 72 -6.97 -14.76 5.61
CA PRO A 72 -7.02 -13.53 6.40
C PRO A 72 -7.61 -12.34 5.65
N LEU A 73 -7.40 -12.24 4.32
CA LEU A 73 -7.88 -11.12 3.50
C LEU A 73 -9.40 -11.10 3.32
N ALA A 74 -10.07 -12.24 3.54
CA ALA A 74 -11.52 -12.34 3.58
C ALA A 74 -12.08 -12.35 5.02
N GLY A 75 -11.22 -12.23 6.03
CA GLY A 75 -11.59 -12.25 7.45
C GLY A 75 -11.95 -10.87 8.01
N ARG A 76 -11.99 -10.76 9.34
CA ARG A 76 -12.16 -9.49 10.06
C ARG A 76 -11.24 -9.41 11.27
N LEU A 77 -10.85 -8.19 11.60
CA LEU A 77 -10.19 -7.89 12.87
C LEU A 77 -11.20 -8.03 14.01
N VAL A 78 -10.77 -8.61 15.11
CA VAL A 78 -11.50 -8.67 16.37
C VAL A 78 -10.60 -8.12 17.46
N ILE A 79 -11.17 -7.23 18.28
CA ILE A 79 -10.51 -6.66 19.44
C ILE A 79 -11.36 -7.05 20.66
N THR A 80 -10.83 -7.94 21.48
CA THR A 80 -11.51 -8.47 22.67
C THR A 80 -10.95 -7.78 23.91
N GLN A 81 -11.82 -7.12 24.67
CA GLN A 81 -11.47 -6.46 25.92
C GLN A 81 -11.51 -7.47 27.07
N HIS A 82 -10.47 -7.49 27.90
CA HIS A 82 -10.37 -8.31 29.10
C HIS A 82 -10.45 -7.40 30.33
N VAL A 83 -11.67 -7.26 30.86
CA VAL A 83 -11.99 -6.31 31.94
C VAL A 83 -11.16 -6.57 33.20
N GLU A 84 -10.94 -7.84 33.54
CA GLU A 84 -10.19 -8.25 34.74
C GLU A 84 -8.74 -7.77 34.74
N HIS A 85 -8.14 -7.62 33.56
CA HIS A 85 -6.73 -7.24 33.39
C HIS A 85 -6.54 -5.86 32.77
N ASN A 86 -7.63 -5.12 32.53
CA ASN A 86 -7.64 -3.82 31.85
C ASN A 86 -6.78 -3.82 30.57
N ASN A 87 -6.88 -4.89 29.77
CA ASN A 87 -6.13 -5.06 28.53
C ASN A 87 -7.02 -5.59 27.39
N ALA A 88 -6.45 -5.68 26.19
CA ALA A 88 -7.17 -6.19 25.02
C ALA A 88 -6.29 -7.15 24.22
N SER A 89 -6.91 -8.18 23.63
CA SER A 89 -6.29 -9.01 22.61
C SER A 89 -6.86 -8.65 21.23
N CYS A 90 -6.01 -8.66 20.20
CA CYS A 90 -6.41 -8.41 18.83
C CYS A 90 -6.12 -9.64 17.98
N SER A 91 -7.03 -10.02 17.11
CA SER A 91 -6.86 -11.18 16.24
C SER A 91 -7.60 -11.02 14.91
N ILE A 92 -7.18 -11.77 13.89
CA ILE A 92 -7.89 -11.88 12.62
C ILE A 92 -8.65 -13.19 12.61
N ILE A 93 -9.98 -13.11 12.53
CA ILE A 93 -10.83 -14.28 12.35
C ILE A 93 -11.05 -14.48 10.84
N CYS A 94 -10.59 -15.62 10.33
CA CYS A 94 -10.79 -16.05 8.95
C CYS A 94 -12.22 -16.57 8.73
N ASN A 95 -13.22 -15.69 8.87
CA ASN A 95 -14.65 -16.01 8.79
C ASN A 95 -15.26 -15.84 7.39
N ASN A 96 -14.43 -15.52 6.39
CA ASN A 96 -14.86 -15.34 5.02
C ASN A 96 -16.02 -14.33 4.85
N LEU A 97 -16.10 -13.32 5.72
CA LEU A 97 -17.02 -12.18 5.53
C LEU A 97 -16.75 -11.43 4.23
N GLY A 98 -15.55 -11.59 3.66
CA GLY A 98 -15.22 -11.23 2.29
C GLY A 98 -14.54 -9.87 2.15
N ALA A 99 -13.93 -9.67 0.98
CA ALA A 99 -13.32 -8.41 0.56
C ALA A 99 -14.35 -7.48 -0.08
N LEU A 100 -14.13 -6.17 0.01
CA LEU A 100 -14.93 -5.18 -0.69
C LEU A 100 -14.52 -5.08 -2.15
N PHE A 101 -15.48 -5.09 -3.06
CA PHE A 101 -15.27 -4.80 -4.47
C PHE A 101 -16.19 -3.67 -4.92
N VAL A 102 -15.61 -2.54 -5.29
CA VAL A 102 -16.30 -1.37 -5.81
C VAL A 102 -16.09 -1.29 -7.30
N HIS A 103 -17.15 -1.07 -8.06
CA HIS A 103 -17.10 -0.75 -9.47
C HIS A 103 -17.70 0.64 -9.67
N ALA A 104 -16.94 1.52 -10.29
CA ALA A 104 -17.28 2.92 -10.48
C ALA A 104 -16.86 3.42 -11.87
N ILE A 105 -17.33 4.60 -12.23
CA ILE A 105 -16.97 5.31 -13.46
C ILE A 105 -16.58 6.76 -13.15
N ALA A 106 -15.57 7.26 -13.83
CA ALA A 106 -15.18 8.66 -13.85
C ALA A 106 -15.40 9.21 -15.26
N GLU A 107 -16.61 9.71 -15.52
CA GLU A 107 -17.07 10.09 -16.87
C GLU A 107 -16.29 11.25 -17.49
N ASN A 108 -15.60 12.05 -16.65
CA ASN A 108 -14.88 13.26 -17.06
C ASN A 108 -13.37 13.14 -16.74
N THR A 109 -12.80 11.95 -16.82
CA THR A 109 -11.39 11.72 -16.50
C THR A 109 -10.76 10.80 -17.53
N THR A 110 -9.64 11.23 -18.07
CA THR A 110 -8.78 10.49 -18.99
C THR A 110 -7.54 9.95 -18.26
N ILE A 111 -6.78 9.08 -18.93
CA ILE A 111 -5.44 8.67 -18.51
C ILE A 111 -4.53 9.89 -18.37
N ALA A 112 -4.57 10.80 -19.35
CA ALA A 112 -3.73 12.00 -19.38
C ALA A 112 -3.92 12.87 -18.12
N ASP A 113 -5.17 13.02 -17.66
CA ASP A 113 -5.51 13.77 -16.44
C ASP A 113 -4.86 13.18 -15.17
N ILE A 114 -4.42 11.92 -15.19
CA ILE A 114 -3.78 11.21 -14.08
C ILE A 114 -2.26 11.23 -14.20
N ILE A 115 -1.71 11.12 -15.41
CA ILE A 115 -0.27 10.90 -15.63
C ILE A 115 0.52 12.14 -16.03
N GLN A 116 -0.09 13.09 -16.75
CA GLN A 116 0.62 14.28 -17.25
C GLN A 116 0.90 15.35 -16.19
N PRO A 117 0.07 15.55 -15.15
CA PRO A 117 0.37 16.56 -14.15
C PRO A 117 1.60 16.21 -13.30
N ASN A 118 2.46 17.21 -13.06
CA ASN A 118 3.64 17.08 -12.18
C ASN A 118 3.27 16.73 -10.72
N TYR A 119 2.09 17.16 -10.28
CA TYR A 119 1.58 16.90 -8.94
C TYR A 119 0.43 15.91 -9.00
N VAL A 120 0.32 15.04 -7.99
CA VAL A 120 -0.74 14.03 -7.89
C VAL A 120 -2.12 14.72 -7.97
N PRO A 121 -2.91 14.46 -9.03
CA PRO A 121 -4.19 15.11 -9.23
C PRO A 121 -5.19 14.77 -8.11
N PRO A 122 -6.06 15.71 -7.68
CA PRO A 122 -7.05 15.45 -6.63
C PRO A 122 -7.97 14.25 -6.90
N ILE A 123 -8.25 13.95 -8.17
CA ILE A 123 -9.07 12.80 -8.58
C ILE A 123 -8.46 11.46 -8.16
N VAL A 124 -7.12 11.36 -8.09
CA VAL A 124 -6.42 10.11 -7.71
C VAL A 124 -6.92 9.60 -6.38
N ARG A 125 -7.18 10.49 -5.41
CA ARG A 125 -7.72 10.10 -4.10
C ARG A 125 -9.06 9.37 -4.23
N SER A 126 -9.94 9.81 -5.13
CA SER A 126 -11.25 9.19 -5.31
C SER A 126 -11.17 7.82 -5.98
N LEU A 127 -10.06 7.48 -6.66
CA LEU A 127 -9.86 6.19 -7.33
C LEU A 127 -9.56 5.03 -6.35
N PHE A 128 -9.44 5.31 -5.05
CA PHE A 128 -9.15 4.32 -4.00
C PHE A 128 -10.34 4.08 -3.06
N PRO A 129 -10.56 2.82 -2.64
CA PRO A 129 -11.49 2.52 -1.57
C PRO A 129 -10.87 2.80 -0.20
N LEU A 130 -11.70 2.87 0.84
CA LEU A 130 -11.28 2.97 2.26
C LEU A 130 -10.32 4.13 2.58
N ASN A 131 -10.46 5.27 1.90
CA ASN A 131 -9.66 6.46 2.20
C ASN A 131 -9.80 6.89 3.67
N ARG A 132 -8.67 7.14 4.33
CA ARG A 132 -8.58 7.54 5.76
C ARG A 132 -9.03 6.48 6.77
N VAL A 133 -9.30 5.26 6.33
CA VAL A 133 -9.64 4.15 7.23
C VAL A 133 -8.38 3.70 7.96
N LYS A 134 -8.44 3.67 9.28
CA LYS A 134 -7.37 3.16 10.14
C LYS A 134 -7.49 1.66 10.31
N ASN A 135 -6.36 1.00 10.56
CA ASN A 135 -6.33 -0.46 10.61
C ASN A 135 -7.18 -1.06 11.75
N TYR A 136 -7.32 -0.38 12.90
CA TYR A 136 -8.23 -0.85 13.96
C TYR A 136 -9.71 -0.85 13.55
N GLU A 137 -10.10 -0.07 12.52
CA GLU A 137 -11.47 -0.04 12.01
C GLU A 137 -11.81 -1.30 11.19
N GLY A 138 -10.84 -2.20 10.98
CA GLY A 138 -11.03 -3.54 10.40
C GLY A 138 -11.99 -4.44 11.18
N THR A 139 -12.44 -4.00 12.37
CA THR A 139 -13.55 -4.63 13.12
C THR A 139 -14.89 -4.44 12.43
N THR A 140 -15.05 -3.35 11.68
CA THR A 140 -16.28 -3.03 10.94
C THR A 140 -16.03 -2.91 9.43
N GLN A 141 -14.83 -2.51 9.03
CA GLN A 141 -14.43 -2.38 7.63
C GLN A 141 -13.78 -3.67 7.11
N PRO A 142 -13.93 -4.00 5.82
CA PRO A 142 -13.19 -5.10 5.20
C PRO A 142 -11.67 -4.87 5.27
N VAL A 143 -10.91 -5.93 5.53
CA VAL A 143 -9.44 -5.86 5.59
C VAL A 143 -8.78 -5.82 4.21
N LEU A 144 -9.53 -6.14 3.16
CA LEU A 144 -9.15 -5.96 1.75
C LEU A 144 -10.30 -5.27 1.02
N ALA A 145 -9.96 -4.26 0.22
CA ALA A 145 -10.86 -3.61 -0.71
C ALA A 145 -10.20 -3.38 -2.07
N VAL A 146 -10.99 -3.53 -3.13
CA VAL A 146 -10.60 -3.27 -4.52
C VAL A 146 -11.64 -2.32 -5.12
N GLN A 147 -11.18 -1.25 -5.76
CA GLN A 147 -12.02 -0.38 -6.56
C GLN A 147 -11.56 -0.41 -8.01
N VAL A 148 -12.46 -0.79 -8.91
CA VAL A 148 -12.27 -0.68 -10.36
C VAL A 148 -13.02 0.55 -10.83
N THR A 149 -12.30 1.53 -11.35
CA THR A 149 -12.87 2.77 -11.89
C THR A 149 -12.63 2.84 -13.39
N GLU A 150 -13.72 2.83 -14.17
CA GLU A 150 -13.66 3.07 -15.61
C GLU A 150 -13.44 4.55 -15.90
N LEU A 151 -12.49 4.87 -16.79
CA LEU A 151 -12.19 6.21 -17.27
C LEU A 151 -12.71 6.35 -18.72
N ILE A 152 -12.57 7.55 -19.30
CA ILE A 152 -12.91 7.79 -20.71
C ILE A 152 -12.14 6.82 -21.63
N ASP A 153 -10.82 6.76 -21.46
CA ASP A 153 -9.85 6.03 -22.30
C ASP A 153 -9.01 4.99 -21.52
N GLY A 154 -9.35 4.74 -20.26
CA GLY A 154 -8.60 3.87 -19.36
C GLY A 154 -9.43 3.13 -18.31
N ILE A 155 -8.75 2.36 -17.47
CA ILE A 155 -9.33 1.76 -16.27
C ILE A 155 -8.29 1.80 -15.14
N PHE A 156 -8.74 2.14 -13.94
CA PHE A 156 -7.89 2.20 -12.74
C PHE A 156 -8.34 1.15 -11.73
N ILE A 157 -7.39 0.36 -11.21
CA ILE A 157 -7.63 -0.57 -10.10
C ILE A 157 -6.92 -0.04 -8.86
N GLY A 158 -7.69 0.46 -7.89
CA GLY A 158 -7.19 0.87 -6.59
C GLY A 158 -7.35 -0.24 -5.56
N PHE A 159 -6.28 -0.58 -4.86
CA PHE A 159 -6.30 -1.52 -3.74
C PHE A 159 -6.21 -0.77 -2.41
N ALA A 160 -6.92 -1.25 -1.40
CA ALA A 160 -6.68 -0.89 0.00
C ALA A 160 -6.57 -2.16 0.85
N ILE A 161 -5.47 -2.27 1.60
CA ILE A 161 -5.17 -3.44 2.43
C ILE A 161 -4.91 -2.98 3.86
N ASN A 162 -5.57 -3.61 4.82
CA ASN A 162 -5.30 -3.39 6.23
C ASN A 162 -3.88 -3.87 6.56
N HIS A 163 -3.08 -2.99 7.15
CA HIS A 163 -1.65 -3.22 7.32
C HIS A 163 -1.35 -4.35 8.34
N VAL A 164 -2.30 -4.71 9.21
CA VAL A 164 -2.13 -5.82 10.17
C VAL A 164 -2.16 -7.20 9.53
N VAL A 165 -2.56 -7.32 8.25
CA VAL A 165 -2.56 -8.59 7.51
C VAL A 165 -1.54 -8.62 6.37
N ALA A 166 -0.84 -7.50 6.13
CA ALA A 166 0.18 -7.39 5.11
C ALA A 166 1.14 -6.22 5.44
N ASP A 167 2.42 -6.51 5.56
CA ASP A 167 3.47 -5.52 5.79
C ASP A 167 4.76 -5.86 5.02
N GLY A 168 5.81 -5.08 5.27
CA GLY A 168 7.13 -5.29 4.71
C GLY A 168 8.22 -5.07 5.75
N VAL A 169 9.40 -5.62 5.50
CA VAL A 169 10.57 -5.45 6.38
C VAL A 169 11.17 -4.05 6.20
N MET A 170 11.49 -3.40 7.31
CA MET A 170 12.13 -2.09 7.34
C MET A 170 13.57 -2.19 7.88
N GLY A 171 14.51 -1.54 7.20
CA GLY A 171 15.85 -1.24 7.71
C GLY A 171 15.97 0.22 8.13
N ILE A 172 16.80 0.51 9.13
CA ILE A 172 17.05 1.88 9.61
C ILE A 172 18.51 2.24 9.37
N VAL A 173 18.75 3.40 8.77
CA VAL A 173 20.05 4.05 8.68
C VAL A 173 19.98 5.32 9.53
N THR A 174 20.95 5.50 10.43
CA THR A 174 21.10 6.73 11.22
C THR A 174 22.46 7.35 10.90
N MET A 175 22.47 8.62 10.54
CA MET A 175 23.68 9.38 10.21
C MET A 175 23.58 10.77 10.83
N LYS A 176 24.73 11.36 11.18
CA LYS A 176 24.77 12.75 11.64
C LYS A 176 24.70 13.71 10.45
N THR A 177 24.19 14.91 10.68
CA THR A 177 24.13 15.96 9.65
C THR A 177 25.51 16.27 9.06
N GLU A 178 26.55 16.36 9.90
CA GLU A 178 27.94 16.57 9.46
C GLU A 178 28.42 15.48 8.48
N GLU A 179 28.11 14.21 8.76
CA GLU A 179 28.51 13.07 7.92
C GLU A 179 27.80 13.07 6.57
N VAL A 180 26.54 13.55 6.53
CA VAL A 180 25.77 13.72 5.29
C VAL A 180 26.32 14.87 4.47
N MET A 181 26.69 15.98 5.11
CA MET A 181 27.26 17.15 4.42
C MET A 181 28.65 16.86 3.84
N GLU A 182 29.49 16.12 4.56
CA GLU A 182 30.83 15.74 4.11
C GLU A 182 30.81 14.64 3.04
N GLY A 183 29.96 13.63 3.20
CA GLY A 183 29.91 12.46 2.31
C GLY A 183 28.92 12.58 1.15
N GLY A 184 28.03 13.58 1.19
CA GLY A 184 26.95 13.77 0.23
C GLY A 184 25.93 12.63 0.19
N ILE A 185 25.00 12.73 -0.76
CA ILE A 185 23.93 11.74 -0.97
C ILE A 185 24.46 10.35 -1.38
N GLY A 186 25.65 10.28 -1.98
CA GLY A 186 26.29 9.02 -2.33
C GLY A 186 26.63 8.16 -1.10
N LYS A 187 27.11 8.79 -0.02
CA LYS A 187 27.36 8.10 1.25
C LYS A 187 26.06 7.60 1.89
N VAL A 188 25.00 8.42 1.84
CA VAL A 188 23.66 8.01 2.32
C VAL A 188 23.17 6.77 1.55
N GLY A 189 23.22 6.81 0.22
CA GLY A 189 22.83 5.68 -0.64
C GLY A 189 23.67 4.42 -0.37
N MET A 190 24.97 4.58 -0.10
CA MET A 190 25.86 3.47 0.26
C MET A 190 25.46 2.81 1.59
N GLU A 191 25.21 3.59 2.64
CA GLU A 191 24.76 3.04 3.94
C GLU A 191 23.39 2.36 3.83
N MET A 192 22.47 2.93 3.03
CA MET A 192 21.19 2.27 2.72
C MET A 192 21.41 0.93 2.03
N ASN A 193 22.28 0.87 1.00
CA ASN A 193 22.58 -0.37 0.30
C ASN A 193 23.23 -1.40 1.23
N LYS A 194 24.10 -0.97 2.16
CA LYS A 194 24.69 -1.86 3.16
C LYS A 194 23.62 -2.48 4.05
N VAL A 195 22.67 -1.70 4.56
CA VAL A 195 21.55 -2.23 5.36
C VAL A 195 20.69 -3.19 4.54
N ILE A 196 20.35 -2.85 3.29
CA ILE A 196 19.52 -3.69 2.40
C ILE A 196 20.23 -5.00 2.04
N SER A 197 21.49 -4.94 1.62
CA SER A 197 22.26 -6.12 1.18
C SER A 197 22.53 -7.11 2.32
N THR A 198 22.47 -6.63 3.56
CA THR A 198 22.62 -7.48 4.74
C THR A 198 21.35 -8.19 5.16
N GLN A 199 20.18 -7.91 4.57
CA GLN A 199 18.92 -8.58 4.93
C GLN A 199 18.92 -10.03 4.44
N SER A 200 18.67 -10.96 5.37
CA SER A 200 18.53 -12.39 5.10
C SER A 200 17.35 -12.95 5.90
N HIS A 201 16.84 -14.12 5.51
CA HIS A 201 15.79 -14.80 6.28
C HIS A 201 16.19 -14.95 7.76
N GLU A 202 17.41 -15.43 8.02
CA GLU A 202 17.94 -15.60 9.37
C GLU A 202 17.96 -14.28 10.15
N LYS A 203 18.41 -13.17 9.54
CA LYS A 203 18.45 -11.87 10.22
C LYS A 203 17.07 -11.32 10.52
N ILE A 204 16.13 -11.46 9.57
CA ILE A 204 14.74 -11.06 9.76
C ILE A 204 14.11 -11.84 10.91
N MET A 205 14.31 -13.17 10.94
CA MET A 205 13.79 -14.01 12.02
C MET A 205 14.44 -13.68 13.37
N ASN A 206 15.75 -13.48 13.41
CA ASN A 206 16.46 -13.06 14.64
C ASN A 206 15.98 -11.70 15.15
N GLN A 207 15.73 -10.73 14.26
CA GLN A 207 15.16 -9.44 14.62
C GLN A 207 13.75 -9.61 15.19
N TYR A 208 12.94 -10.46 14.57
CA TYR A 208 11.59 -10.77 15.03
C TYR A 208 11.59 -11.40 16.43
N GLU A 209 12.41 -12.42 16.64
CA GLU A 209 12.58 -13.09 17.94
C GLU A 209 13.12 -12.15 19.03
N SER A 210 14.10 -11.31 18.69
CA SER A 210 14.63 -10.31 19.61
C SER A 210 13.56 -9.30 20.02
N TRP A 211 12.72 -8.89 19.08
CA TRP A 211 11.65 -7.94 19.34
C TRP A 211 10.53 -8.55 20.19
N LEU A 212 10.19 -9.83 19.99
CA LEU A 212 9.23 -10.54 20.84
C LEU A 212 9.68 -10.58 22.32
N LYS A 213 11.00 -10.62 22.58
CA LYS A 213 11.56 -10.56 23.94
C LYS A 213 11.46 -9.15 24.56
N THR A 214 11.49 -8.10 23.73
CA THR A 214 11.47 -6.70 24.19
C THR A 214 10.71 -5.83 23.18
N PRO A 215 9.37 -5.87 23.20
CA PRO A 215 8.56 -5.16 22.21
C PRO A 215 8.62 -3.65 22.45
N PHE A 216 8.69 -2.87 21.38
CA PHE A 216 8.52 -1.42 21.41
C PHE A 216 7.44 -1.00 20.43
N ILE A 217 6.54 -0.12 20.87
CA ILE A 217 5.44 0.36 20.03
C ILE A 217 5.88 1.65 19.33
N ILE A 218 5.87 1.64 18.00
CA ILE A 218 6.07 2.87 17.22
C ILE A 218 4.80 3.72 17.34
N VAL A 219 4.93 4.92 17.91
CA VAL A 219 3.80 5.83 18.09
C VAL A 219 3.74 6.84 16.94
N PRO A 220 2.57 7.11 16.34
CA PRO A 220 2.40 8.18 15.36
C PRO A 220 2.92 9.51 15.93
N GLY A 221 3.89 10.12 15.25
CA GLY A 221 4.60 11.33 15.71
C GLY A 221 6.05 11.13 16.15
N MET A 222 6.53 9.89 16.32
CA MET A 222 7.97 9.58 16.47
C MET A 222 8.77 9.85 15.18
N VAL A 223 8.08 9.91 14.04
CA VAL A 223 8.64 10.28 12.74
C VAL A 223 8.87 11.80 12.73
N SER A 224 10.07 12.22 13.14
CA SER A 224 10.47 13.62 13.16
C SER A 224 10.50 14.21 11.75
N LYS A 225 10.53 15.55 11.63
CA LYS A 225 10.76 16.26 10.36
C LYS A 225 12.08 15.88 9.66
N MET A 226 12.99 15.18 10.34
CA MET A 226 14.28 14.75 9.82
C MET A 226 14.27 13.32 9.26
N LEU A 227 13.14 12.59 9.31
CA LEU A 227 13.09 11.24 8.77
C LEU A 227 12.71 11.23 7.29
N LEU A 228 13.54 10.58 6.49
CA LEU A 228 13.20 10.15 5.13
C LEU A 228 12.85 8.67 5.16
N MET A 229 11.73 8.31 4.52
CA MET A 229 11.29 6.93 4.42
C MET A 229 11.19 6.52 2.97
N VAL A 230 11.95 5.50 2.58
CA VAL A 230 11.81 4.86 1.27
C VAL A 230 10.98 3.59 1.44
N ASN A 231 9.86 3.49 0.73
CA ASN A 231 9.00 2.30 0.71
C ASN A 231 8.86 1.72 -0.70
N SER A 232 8.36 0.49 -0.77
CA SER A 232 8.34 -0.33 -1.99
C SER A 232 9.76 -0.70 -2.46
N SER A 233 9.88 -1.35 -3.62
CA SER A 233 11.14 -1.82 -4.16
C SER A 233 11.09 -1.82 -5.69
N PRO A 234 12.13 -1.34 -6.38
CA PRO A 234 12.22 -1.43 -7.83
C PRO A 234 12.41 -2.87 -8.33
N ARG A 235 12.59 -3.85 -7.43
CA ARG A 235 12.65 -5.27 -7.77
C ARG A 235 11.27 -5.91 -7.92
N PHE A 236 10.21 -5.24 -7.47
CA PHE A 236 8.86 -5.75 -7.65
C PHE A 236 8.32 -5.33 -9.01
N ASN A 237 8.05 -6.32 -9.87
CA ASN A 237 7.56 -6.09 -11.22
C ASN A 237 6.07 -5.70 -11.21
N VAL A 238 5.77 -4.47 -10.80
CA VAL A 238 4.41 -3.92 -10.77
C VAL A 238 3.78 -3.85 -12.15
N TYR A 239 4.58 -3.58 -13.20
CA TYR A 239 4.15 -3.54 -14.60
C TYR A 239 3.94 -4.93 -15.23
N GLY A 240 4.28 -6.01 -14.51
CA GLY A 240 4.00 -7.39 -14.92
C GLY A 240 2.59 -7.88 -14.58
N ASN A 241 1.79 -7.10 -13.84
CA ASN A 241 0.44 -7.49 -13.44
C ASN A 241 -0.55 -7.34 -14.61
N ASP A 242 -0.80 -8.43 -15.35
CA ASP A 242 -1.81 -8.48 -16.42
C ASP A 242 -3.06 -9.25 -15.98
N PHE A 243 -4.18 -8.55 -15.85
CA PHE A 243 -5.49 -9.12 -15.50
C PHE A 243 -6.31 -9.58 -16.72
N GLY A 244 -5.68 -9.68 -17.90
CA GLY A 244 -6.35 -9.80 -19.20
C GLY A 244 -6.67 -8.43 -19.84
N TRP A 245 -6.10 -7.35 -19.29
CA TRP A 245 -6.24 -5.96 -19.77
C TRP A 245 -4.98 -5.44 -20.46
N GLY A 246 -3.94 -6.27 -20.53
CA GLY A 246 -2.59 -5.85 -20.87
C GLY A 246 -1.84 -5.36 -19.63
N LYS A 247 -0.62 -4.87 -19.86
CA LYS A 247 0.23 -4.35 -18.80
C LYS A 247 -0.31 -3.02 -18.25
N PRO A 248 -0.10 -2.72 -16.96
CA PRO A 248 -0.31 -1.39 -16.43
C PRO A 248 0.59 -0.39 -17.17
N ILE A 249 0.14 0.86 -17.25
CA ILE A 249 0.87 1.97 -17.87
C ILE A 249 1.38 2.98 -16.82
N ALA A 250 0.82 2.95 -15.61
CA ALA A 250 1.31 3.75 -14.50
C ALA A 250 0.90 3.14 -13.15
N VAL A 251 1.65 3.47 -12.10
CA VAL A 251 1.32 3.17 -10.70
C VAL A 251 1.06 4.47 -9.94
N ARG A 252 0.05 4.47 -9.08
CA ARG A 252 -0.23 5.59 -8.16
C ARG A 252 -0.44 5.08 -6.74
N ASN A 253 0.00 5.84 -5.74
CA ASN A 253 -0.35 5.54 -4.35
C ASN A 253 -1.57 6.34 -3.91
N GLY A 254 -2.37 5.73 -3.02
CA GLY A 254 -3.47 6.41 -2.34
C GLY A 254 -2.99 7.24 -1.14
N VAL A 255 -3.93 7.93 -0.49
CA VAL A 255 -3.65 8.83 0.64
C VAL A 255 -3.06 8.10 1.85
N GLY A 256 -3.46 6.85 2.09
CA GLY A 256 -2.95 6.06 3.22
C GLY A 256 -1.44 5.78 3.14
N ASN A 257 -0.86 5.95 1.95
CA ASN A 257 0.57 5.82 1.71
C ASN A 257 1.30 7.16 1.60
N LYS A 258 0.66 8.31 1.82
CA LYS A 258 1.28 9.63 1.65
C LYS A 258 1.51 10.33 2.99
N SER A 259 2.77 10.63 3.29
CA SER A 259 3.18 11.41 4.46
C SER A 259 4.44 12.20 4.12
N ASN A 260 4.65 13.34 4.80
CA ASN A 260 5.87 14.13 4.62
C ASN A 260 7.15 13.28 4.79
N GLY A 261 8.11 13.44 3.87
CA GLY A 261 9.39 12.74 3.89
C GLY A 261 9.34 11.33 3.27
N LYS A 262 8.21 10.95 2.65
CA LYS A 262 8.05 9.62 2.05
C LYS A 262 8.42 9.64 0.57
N VAL A 263 9.22 8.65 0.17
CA VAL A 263 9.67 8.37 -1.18
C VAL A 263 9.24 6.95 -1.54
N THR A 264 8.34 6.80 -2.50
CA THR A 264 7.95 5.46 -2.98
C THR A 264 8.66 5.15 -4.28
N VAL A 265 9.26 3.96 -4.38
CA VAL A 265 10.00 3.52 -5.58
C VAL A 265 9.35 2.29 -6.20
N PHE A 266 9.29 2.26 -7.53
CA PHE A 266 8.80 1.12 -8.31
C PHE A 266 9.79 0.77 -9.41
N ALA A 267 9.70 -0.46 -9.93
CA ALA A 267 10.31 -0.76 -11.22
C ALA A 267 9.67 0.21 -12.22
N GLY A 268 10.48 0.91 -13.03
CA GLY A 268 9.93 1.80 -14.05
C GLY A 268 9.36 1.03 -15.23
N PHE A 269 8.61 1.74 -16.09
CA PHE A 269 7.95 1.12 -17.24
C PHE A 269 8.97 0.59 -18.26
N GLU A 270 10.08 1.31 -18.45
CA GLU A 270 11.19 0.89 -19.29
C GLU A 270 12.15 -0.03 -18.51
N GLU A 271 12.72 -1.03 -19.17
CA GLU A 271 13.65 -1.95 -18.53
C GLU A 271 14.87 -1.21 -17.97
N GLY A 272 15.15 -1.41 -16.68
CA GLY A 272 16.24 -0.74 -15.97
C GLY A 272 15.90 0.65 -15.41
N SER A 273 14.72 1.20 -15.73
CA SER A 273 14.26 2.47 -15.15
C SER A 273 13.61 2.29 -13.77
N ILE A 274 13.43 3.39 -13.03
CA ILE A 274 12.82 3.43 -11.71
C ILE A 274 11.80 4.57 -11.70
N ASP A 275 10.56 4.27 -11.31
CA ASP A 275 9.56 5.31 -11.05
C ASP A 275 9.62 5.75 -9.59
N VAL A 276 9.59 7.06 -9.36
CA VAL A 276 9.70 7.66 -8.03
C VAL A 276 8.50 8.55 -7.76
N GLU A 277 7.82 8.34 -6.64
CA GLU A 277 6.79 9.23 -6.12
C GLU A 277 7.28 9.90 -4.83
N LEU A 278 7.29 11.23 -4.81
CA LEU A 278 7.74 12.04 -3.67
C LEU A 278 6.54 12.66 -2.93
N CYS A 279 6.53 12.55 -1.60
CA CYS A 279 5.58 13.24 -0.73
C CYS A 279 6.33 14.20 0.21
N LEU A 280 6.44 15.45 -0.22
CA LEU A 280 7.15 16.53 0.46
C LEU A 280 6.29 17.79 0.51
N PRO A 281 6.65 18.79 1.34
CA PRO A 281 5.99 20.09 1.36
C PRO A 281 6.09 20.75 -0.02
N TYR A 282 5.09 21.55 -0.38
CA TYR A 282 4.97 22.13 -1.72
C TYR A 282 6.19 22.98 -2.10
N ASP A 283 6.67 23.80 -1.18
CA ASP A 283 7.88 24.64 -1.32
C ASP A 283 9.13 23.81 -1.61
N VAL A 284 9.26 22.63 -0.99
CA VAL A 284 10.36 21.71 -1.26
C VAL A 284 10.23 21.07 -2.65
N LEU A 285 9.02 20.67 -3.05
CA LEU A 285 8.78 20.11 -4.39
C LEU A 285 9.00 21.15 -5.49
N GLU A 286 8.59 22.40 -5.26
CA GLU A 286 8.84 23.51 -6.18
C GLU A 286 10.34 23.81 -6.29
N ALA A 287 11.08 23.81 -5.18
CA ALA A 287 12.53 23.96 -5.20
C ALA A 287 13.21 22.82 -6.00
N LEU A 288 12.80 21.56 -5.77
CA LEU A 288 13.31 20.41 -6.53
C LEU A 288 12.97 20.49 -8.03
N GLY A 289 11.75 20.91 -8.35
CA GLY A 289 11.29 21.09 -9.74
C GLY A 289 11.98 22.24 -10.47
N ASN A 290 12.71 23.11 -9.78
CA ASN A 290 13.54 24.17 -10.36
C ASN A 290 15.05 23.88 -10.26
N ASP A 291 15.45 22.77 -9.61
CA ASP A 291 16.84 22.38 -9.47
C ASP A 291 17.31 21.63 -10.72
N LYS A 292 18.25 22.23 -11.45
CA LYS A 292 18.76 21.67 -12.70
C LYS A 292 19.47 20.33 -12.50
N LEU A 293 20.24 20.16 -11.43
CA LEU A 293 20.96 18.90 -11.17
C LEU A 293 19.99 17.78 -10.86
N PHE A 294 18.90 18.08 -10.16
CA PHE A 294 17.84 17.12 -9.88
C PHE A 294 17.09 16.73 -11.16
N LEU A 295 16.71 17.71 -11.98
CA LEU A 295 16.03 17.45 -13.25
C LEU A 295 16.92 16.71 -14.27
N ASP A 296 18.22 17.00 -14.32
CA ASP A 296 19.16 16.28 -15.21
C ASP A 296 19.27 14.78 -14.84
N ALA A 297 18.93 14.41 -13.60
CA ALA A 297 18.92 13.03 -13.11
C ALA A 297 17.55 12.34 -13.23
N MET A 298 16.48 13.07 -13.60
CA MET A 298 15.10 12.58 -13.60
C MET A 298 14.44 12.81 -14.97
N SER A 299 13.82 11.77 -15.53
CA SER A 299 12.81 11.96 -16.57
C SER A 299 11.47 12.30 -15.90
N VAL A 300 10.98 13.52 -16.09
CA VAL A 300 9.66 13.96 -15.58
C VAL A 300 8.58 13.72 -16.62
#